data_AF-A0A4R5VLF6-F1
#
_entry.id   AF-A0A4R5VLF6-F1
#
_cell.length_a   1.000
_cell.length_b   1.000
_cell.length_c   1.000
_cell.angle_alpha   90.00
_cell.angle_beta   90.00
_cell.angle_gamma   90.00
#
_symmetry.space_group_name_H-M   'P 1'
#
loop_
_entity.id
_entity.type
_entity.pdbx_description
1 polymer ?
#
loop_
_entity_poly.entity_id
_entity_poly.type
_entity_poly.pdbx_seq_one_letter_code
_entity_poly.pdbx_strand_id
1 'polypeptide(L)'
;METLNTGNEMKEFWKVNEEWKDIRGYNGVYQVSNFGNVRSWFSGGRWKVLKQSKRDGFLYVTLSNNGWSKVFPVHRLVAEAFLPNEDETKNLIFHINGDRTNNCMLNLEWGKWHQGYQRFVELKSIIEKFTGYVNKDSQ
;
A
#
# COMPACT_ATOMS: atom_id res chain seq x y z
N MET A 1 14.66 43.70 -5.40
CA MET A 1 13.66 42.77 -4.85
C MET A 1 13.53 41.64 -5.84
N GLU A 2 14.19 40.52 -5.56
CA GLU A 2 14.21 39.33 -6.41
C GLU A 2 12.95 38.50 -6.10
N THR A 3 12.10 38.31 -7.09
CA THR A 3 10.93 37.43 -6.95
C THR A 3 11.39 35.99 -7.04
N LEU A 4 11.41 35.28 -5.90
CA LEU A 4 11.67 33.84 -5.87
C LEU A 4 10.55 33.11 -6.63
N ASN A 5 10.94 32.34 -7.65
CA ASN A 5 10.04 31.49 -8.43
C ASN A 5 9.69 30.23 -7.62
N THR A 6 8.82 30.40 -6.63
CA THR A 6 8.38 29.36 -5.68
C THR A 6 7.58 28.21 -6.31
N GLY A 7 7.19 28.35 -7.59
CA GLY A 7 6.41 27.34 -8.31
C GLY A 7 7.19 26.08 -8.69
N ASN A 8 8.53 26.16 -8.76
CA ASN A 8 9.38 25.01 -9.13
C ASN A 8 9.93 24.27 -7.90
N GLU A 9 10.20 24.98 -6.80
CA GLU A 9 10.71 24.38 -5.56
C GLU A 9 9.65 23.53 -4.84
N MET A 10 8.38 23.96 -4.84
CA MET A 10 7.25 23.19 -4.27
C MET A 10 7.00 21.83 -4.97
N LYS A 11 7.51 21.64 -6.19
CA LYS A 11 7.42 20.36 -6.92
C LYS A 11 8.54 19.38 -6.57
N GLU A 12 9.68 19.87 -6.08
CA GLU A 12 10.85 19.05 -5.70
C GLU A 12 10.73 18.50 -4.26
N PHE A 13 9.88 19.10 -3.40
CA PHE A 13 9.82 18.79 -1.97
C PHE A 13 9.26 17.41 -1.57
N TRP A 14 8.57 16.69 -2.47
CA TRP A 14 7.98 15.37 -2.15
C TRP A 14 8.27 14.30 -3.19
N LYS A 15 9.49 14.27 -3.75
CA LYS A 15 9.90 13.17 -4.60
C LYS A 15 10.37 11.98 -3.76
N VAL A 16 9.40 11.18 -3.30
CA VAL A 16 9.70 9.91 -2.65
C VAL A 16 10.30 8.97 -3.70
N ASN A 17 11.53 8.52 -3.48
CA ASN A 17 12.19 7.57 -4.37
C ASN A 17 11.64 6.16 -4.16
N GLU A 18 11.69 5.33 -5.20
CA GLU A 18 11.29 3.93 -5.08
C GLU A 18 12.37 3.14 -4.34
N GLU A 19 12.04 2.67 -3.16
CA GLU A 19 12.89 1.82 -2.34
C GLU A 19 12.43 0.37 -2.47
N TRP A 20 13.37 -0.57 -2.50
CA TRP A 20 13.10 -1.99 -2.63
C TRP A 20 13.65 -2.74 -1.42
N LYS A 21 12.83 -3.61 -0.83
CA LYS A 21 13.21 -4.47 0.30
C LYS A 21 12.90 -5.93 0.01
N ASP A 22 13.73 -6.81 0.54
CA ASP A 22 13.51 -8.26 0.46
C ASP A 22 12.21 -8.65 1.17
N ILE A 23 11.47 -9.57 0.56
CA ILE A 23 10.27 -10.13 1.18
C ILE A 23 10.70 -11.21 2.17
N ARG A 24 10.21 -11.10 3.42
CA ARG A 24 10.53 -12.06 4.50
C ARG A 24 10.21 -13.49 4.06
N GLY A 25 11.19 -14.39 4.17
CA GLY A 25 11.09 -15.79 3.74
C GLY A 25 11.43 -16.02 2.24
N TYR A 26 11.78 -14.95 1.53
CA TYR A 26 12.12 -14.93 0.10
C TYR A 26 13.34 -14.04 -0.17
N ASN A 27 14.27 -13.96 0.79
CA ASN A 27 15.45 -13.10 0.72
C ASN A 27 16.32 -13.41 -0.50
N GLY A 28 16.83 -12.38 -1.18
CA GLY A 28 17.66 -12.51 -2.38
C GLY A 28 16.93 -13.00 -3.65
N VAL A 29 15.65 -13.39 -3.56
CA VAL A 29 14.88 -13.88 -4.73
C VAL A 29 13.65 -13.06 -5.05
N TYR A 30 13.03 -12.39 -4.07
CA TYR A 30 11.94 -11.46 -4.31
C TYR A 30 12.03 -10.20 -3.45
N GLN A 31 11.62 -9.08 -4.06
CA GLN A 31 11.58 -7.79 -3.40
C GLN A 31 10.24 -7.09 -3.64
N VAL A 32 9.83 -6.29 -2.67
CA VAL A 32 8.67 -5.40 -2.74
C VAL A 32 9.16 -3.96 -2.62
N SER A 33 8.52 -3.06 -3.36
CA SER A 33 8.80 -1.63 -3.29
C SER A 33 7.83 -0.88 -2.40
N ASN A 34 8.24 0.30 -1.93
CA ASN A 34 7.37 1.22 -1.22
C ASN A 34 6.20 1.75 -2.08
N PHE A 35 6.24 1.62 -3.41
CA PHE A 35 5.12 1.93 -4.31
C PHE A 35 4.19 0.75 -4.60
N GLY A 36 4.46 -0.43 -4.04
CA GLY A 36 3.62 -1.61 -4.23
C GLY A 36 3.91 -2.41 -5.50
N ASN A 37 5.06 -2.20 -6.14
CA ASN A 37 5.58 -3.13 -7.14
C ASN A 37 6.29 -4.31 -6.45
N VAL A 38 6.24 -5.49 -7.08
CA VAL A 38 6.97 -6.68 -6.63
C VAL A 38 7.84 -7.17 -7.77
N ARG A 39 9.09 -7.54 -7.49
CA ARG A 39 10.03 -8.05 -8.48
C ARG A 39 10.68 -9.34 -8.03
N SER A 40 11.06 -10.18 -8.98
CA SER A 40 11.80 -11.42 -8.74
C SER A 40 13.20 -11.34 -9.35
N TRP A 41 14.14 -12.05 -8.74
CA TRP A 41 15.46 -12.27 -9.32
C TRP A 41 15.33 -13.27 -10.45
N PHE A 42 15.73 -12.89 -11.66
CA PHE A 42 15.63 -13.73 -12.85
C PHE A 42 17.00 -14.30 -13.22
N SER A 43 17.00 -15.53 -13.74
CA SER A 43 18.20 -16.17 -14.32
C SER A 43 18.79 -15.27 -15.42
N GLY A 44 19.98 -14.73 -15.19
CA GLY A 44 20.56 -13.65 -15.98
C GLY A 44 20.95 -12.40 -15.18
N GLY A 45 20.86 -12.45 -13.85
CA GLY A 45 21.46 -11.44 -12.97
C GLY A 45 20.69 -10.12 -12.92
N ARG A 46 19.39 -10.15 -13.21
CA ARG A 46 18.55 -8.94 -13.24
C ARG A 46 17.24 -9.13 -12.50
N TRP A 47 16.75 -8.04 -11.94
CA TRP A 47 15.41 -7.98 -11.38
C TRP A 47 14.36 -7.79 -12.47
N LYS A 48 13.22 -8.48 -12.32
CA LYS A 48 12.06 -8.32 -13.20
C LYS A 48 10.80 -8.07 -12.36
N VAL A 49 10.09 -6.98 -12.65
CA VAL A 49 8.80 -6.68 -12.02
C VAL A 49 7.78 -7.75 -12.44
N LEU A 50 7.07 -8.29 -11.46
CA LEU A 50 6.04 -9.30 -11.63
C LEU A 50 4.73 -8.66 -12.07
N LYS A 51 3.99 -9.37 -12.92
CA LYS A 51 2.60 -9.02 -13.22
C LYS A 51 1.74 -9.31 -11.98
N GLN A 52 0.97 -8.32 -11.56
CA GLN A 52 0.00 -8.47 -10.47
C GLN A 52 -1.34 -8.92 -11.03
N SER A 53 -2.04 -9.79 -10.30
CA SER A 53 -3.43 -10.15 -10.58
C SER A 53 -4.36 -9.35 -9.67
N LYS A 54 -5.57 -9.07 -10.15
CA LYS A 54 -6.59 -8.35 -9.37
C LYS A 54 -7.73 -9.31 -9.01
N ARG A 55 -8.14 -9.31 -7.74
CA ARG A 55 -9.29 -10.07 -7.23
C ARG A 55 -9.95 -9.27 -6.10
N ASP A 56 -11.28 -9.11 -6.15
CA ASP A 56 -12.08 -8.39 -5.14
C ASP A 56 -11.58 -6.96 -4.84
N GLY A 57 -11.04 -6.30 -5.87
CA GLY A 57 -10.46 -4.95 -5.77
C GLY A 57 -9.01 -4.91 -5.26
N PHE A 58 -8.46 -6.02 -4.74
CA PHE A 58 -7.08 -6.10 -4.26
C PHE A 58 -6.12 -6.65 -5.32
N LEU A 59 -4.86 -6.20 -5.24
CA LEU A 59 -3.78 -6.74 -6.06
C LEU A 59 -3.01 -7.85 -5.34
N TYR A 60 -2.64 -8.87 -6.09
CA TYR A 60 -1.96 -10.07 -5.62
C TYR A 60 -0.78 -10.44 -6.51
N VAL A 61 0.18 -11.15 -5.91
CA VAL A 61 1.28 -11.81 -6.61
C VAL A 61 1.44 -13.24 -6.12
N THR A 62 1.95 -14.11 -6.98
CA THR A 62 2.37 -15.46 -6.60
C THR A 62 3.88 -15.47 -6.42
N LEU A 63 4.34 -15.88 -5.25
CA LEU A 63 5.75 -16.08 -4.94
C LEU A 63 6.02 -17.58 -4.85
N SER A 64 7.17 -18.02 -5.36
CA SER A 64 7.55 -19.42 -5.39
C SER A 64 8.87 -19.63 -4.65
N ASN A 65 8.94 -20.64 -3.79
CA ASN A 65 10.16 -21.03 -3.11
C ASN A 65 10.21 -22.55 -2.98
N ASN A 66 11.33 -23.17 -3.35
CA ASN A 66 11.57 -24.63 -3.25
C ASN A 66 10.43 -25.49 -3.84
N GLY A 67 9.91 -25.12 -5.00
CA GLY A 67 8.83 -25.86 -5.68
C GLY A 67 7.41 -25.58 -5.17
N TRP A 68 7.26 -24.83 -4.08
CA TRP A 68 5.97 -24.41 -3.54
C TRP A 68 5.65 -22.99 -3.95
N SER A 69 4.39 -22.73 -4.29
CA SER A 69 3.91 -21.39 -4.66
C SER A 69 2.79 -20.94 -3.74
N LYS A 70 2.83 -19.68 -3.33
CA LYS A 70 1.82 -19.07 -2.47
C LYS A 70 1.43 -17.70 -3.00
N VAL A 71 0.13 -17.40 -2.93
CA VAL A 71 -0.44 -16.11 -3.34
C VAL A 71 -0.41 -15.15 -2.15
N PHE A 72 0.06 -13.93 -2.38
CA PHE A 72 0.16 -12.88 -1.37
C PHE A 72 -0.55 -11.61 -1.83
N PRO A 73 -1.33 -10.96 -0.94
CA PRO A 73 -1.83 -9.61 -1.21
C PRO A 73 -0.68 -8.60 -1.17
N VAL A 74 -0.61 -7.73 -2.18
CA VAL A 74 0.50 -6.80 -2.36
C VAL A 74 0.58 -5.78 -1.23
N HIS A 75 -0.56 -5.21 -0.80
CA HIS A 75 -0.61 -4.27 0.34
C HIS A 75 0.02 -4.84 1.61
N ARG A 76 -0.11 -6.15 1.85
CA ARG A 76 0.49 -6.80 3.02
C ARG A 76 2.00 -6.91 2.91
N LEU A 77 2.51 -7.28 1.74
CA LEU A 77 3.95 -7.29 1.50
C LEU A 77 4.57 -5.91 1.72
N VAL A 78 3.90 -4.85 1.25
CA VAL A 78 4.35 -3.47 1.46
C VAL A 78 4.32 -3.09 2.93
N ALA A 79 3.19 -3.31 3.61
CA ALA A 79 3.05 -2.94 5.02
C ALA A 79 4.08 -3.67 5.90
N GLU A 80 4.28 -4.98 5.70
CA GLU A 80 5.27 -5.76 6.45
C GLU A 80 6.72 -5.32 6.19
N ALA A 81 7.03 -4.77 5.02
CA ALA A 81 8.38 -4.32 4.67
C ALA A 81 8.67 -2.86 5.07
N PHE A 82 7.67 -1.98 5.05
CA PHE A 82 7.87 -0.53 5.14
C PHE A 82 7.18 0.14 6.33
N LEU A 83 6.17 -0.49 6.93
CA LEU A 83 5.42 0.10 8.05
C LEU A 83 5.73 -0.62 9.35
N PRO A 84 6.33 0.07 10.35
CA PRO A 84 6.49 -0.53 11.67
C PRO A 84 5.12 -0.87 12.25
N ASN A 85 5.01 -2.06 12.85
CA ASN A 85 3.83 -2.46 13.59
C ASN A 85 4.18 -2.57 15.07
N GLU A 86 3.94 -1.48 15.81
CA GLU A 86 4.24 -1.38 17.24
C GLU A 86 3.17 -2.05 18.12
N ASP A 87 2.00 -2.36 17.56
CA ASP A 87 0.88 -2.98 18.26
C ASP A 87 0.52 -4.29 17.56
N GLU A 88 0.97 -5.41 18.11
CA GLU A 88 0.75 -6.75 17.55
C GLU A 88 -0.74 -7.12 17.38
N THR A 89 -1.64 -6.41 18.08
CA THR A 89 -3.09 -6.61 17.92
C THR A 89 -3.64 -5.96 16.65
N LYS A 90 -2.90 -5.08 15.99
CA LYS A 90 -3.22 -4.55 14.65
C LYS A 90 -2.74 -5.53 13.58
N ASN A 91 -3.67 -6.36 13.12
CA ASN A 91 -3.39 -7.37 12.10
C ASN A 91 -4.07 -7.09 10.75
N LEU A 92 -4.87 -6.03 10.64
CA LEU A 92 -5.49 -5.59 9.38
C LEU A 92 -4.70 -4.44 8.76
N ILE A 93 -4.87 -4.26 7.45
CA ILE A 93 -4.28 -3.15 6.71
C ILE A 93 -5.41 -2.39 6.03
N PHE A 94 -5.45 -1.08 6.22
CA PHE A 94 -6.41 -0.19 5.58
C PHE A 94 -5.74 0.68 4.52
N HIS A 95 -6.48 0.96 3.44
CA HIS A 95 -6.11 1.92 2.42
C HIS A 95 -6.72 3.28 2.78
N ILE A 96 -5.88 4.29 3.04
CA ILE A 96 -6.29 5.60 3.54
C ILE A 96 -7.23 6.30 2.56
N ASN A 97 -6.92 6.24 1.27
CA ASN A 97 -7.72 6.85 0.20
C ASN A 97 -8.92 5.98 -0.25
N GLY A 98 -9.12 4.79 0.32
CA GLY A 98 -10.17 3.85 -0.06
C GLY A 98 -9.93 3.05 -1.35
N ASP A 99 -8.90 3.37 -2.14
CA ASP A 99 -8.52 2.62 -3.33
C ASP A 99 -7.60 1.44 -2.97
N ARG A 100 -8.18 0.24 -3.02
CA ARG A 100 -7.53 -1.04 -2.72
C ARG A 100 -6.42 -1.45 -3.71
N THR A 101 -6.28 -0.73 -4.83
CA THR A 101 -5.22 -0.95 -5.82
C THR A 101 -4.01 -0.04 -5.60
N ASN A 102 -4.17 1.06 -4.88
CA ASN A 102 -3.07 1.95 -4.51
C ASN A 102 -2.31 1.40 -3.29
N ASN A 103 -1.34 0.52 -3.54
CA ASN A 103 -0.56 -0.14 -2.49
C ASN A 103 0.72 0.62 -2.10
N CYS A 104 0.80 1.93 -2.38
CA CYS A 104 1.89 2.76 -1.90
C CYS A 104 1.92 2.75 -0.36
N MET A 105 3.10 2.65 0.26
CA MET A 105 3.24 2.59 1.72
C MET A 105 2.58 3.78 2.42
N LEU A 106 2.59 4.96 1.80
CA LEU A 106 1.98 6.18 2.32
C LEU A 106 0.45 6.15 2.31
N ASN A 107 -0.14 5.21 1.57
CA ASN A 107 -1.58 4.98 1.51
C ASN A 107 -2.03 3.83 2.41
N LEU A 108 -1.11 3.17 3.13
CA LEU A 108 -1.41 2.00 3.96
C LEU A 108 -1.21 2.31 5.43
N GLU A 109 -2.04 1.69 6.27
CA GLU A 109 -1.90 1.75 7.73
C GLU A 109 -2.31 0.43 8.38
N TRP A 110 -1.67 0.09 9.50
CA TRP A 110 -2.08 -1.03 10.34
C TRP A 110 -3.31 -0.65 11.17
N GLY A 111 -4.27 -1.55 11.29
CA GLY A 111 -5.48 -1.33 12.09
C GLY A 111 -6.10 -2.60 12.66
N LYS A 112 -7.16 -2.40 13.47
CA LYS A 112 -7.92 -3.46 14.15
C LYS A 112 -9.29 -3.66 13.51
N TRP A 113 -9.86 -4.86 13.68
CA TRP A 113 -11.20 -5.19 13.17
C TRP A 113 -12.29 -4.19 13.58
N HIS A 114 -12.32 -3.76 14.84
CA HIS A 114 -13.34 -2.83 15.33
C HIS A 114 -13.13 -1.38 14.86
N GLN A 115 -11.93 -1.02 14.38
CA GLN A 115 -11.64 0.33 13.88
C GLN A 115 -12.22 0.58 12.50
N GLY A 116 -12.44 -0.47 11.69
CA GLY A 116 -12.98 -0.33 10.34
C GLY A 116 -14.38 0.32 10.33
N TYR A 117 -15.25 -0.09 11.25
CA TYR A 117 -16.59 0.51 11.40
C TYR A 117 -16.52 1.95 11.91
N GLN A 118 -15.70 2.21 12.94
CA GLN A 118 -15.53 3.56 13.50
C GLN A 118 -14.99 4.54 12.47
N ARG A 119 -13.99 4.14 11.68
CA ARG A 119 -13.40 4.98 10.62
C ARG A 119 -14.38 5.22 9.47
N PHE A 120 -15.17 4.23 9.08
CA PHE A 120 -16.23 4.41 8.10
C PHE A 120 -17.30 5.40 8.57
N VAL A 121 -17.71 5.30 9.85
CA VAL A 121 -18.66 6.24 10.47
C VAL A 121 -18.07 7.64 10.54
N GLU A 122 -16.80 7.77 10.93
CA GLU A 122 -16.11 9.07 11.02
C GLU A 122 -15.93 9.74 9.66
N LEU A 123 -15.48 8.99 8.64
CA LEU A 123 -15.37 9.50 7.27
C LEU A 123 -16.74 9.89 6.69
N LYS A 124 -17.79 9.09 6.95
CA LYS A 124 -19.16 9.48 6.59
C LYS A 124 -19.56 10.79 7.24
N SER A 125 -19.32 10.94 8.54
CA SER A 125 -19.63 12.18 9.26
C SER A 125 -18.87 13.39 8.73
N ILE A 126 -17.58 13.23 8.39
CA ILE A 126 -16.77 14.29 7.78
C ILE A 126 -17.33 14.65 6.40
N ILE A 127 -17.58 13.66 5.53
CA ILE A 127 -18.14 13.91 4.20
C ILE A 127 -19.50 14.60 4.30
N GLU A 128 -20.41 14.12 5.15
CA GLU A 128 -21.71 14.76 5.40
C GLU A 128 -21.54 16.22 5.86
N LYS A 129 -20.63 16.50 6.79
CA LYS A 129 -20.35 17.87 7.26
C LYS A 129 -19.76 18.77 6.18
N PHE A 130 -18.87 18.26 5.34
CA PHE A 130 -18.14 19.06 4.35
C PHE A 130 -18.89 19.19 3.01
N THR A 131 -19.66 18.19 2.62
CA THR A 131 -20.31 18.14 1.30
C THR A 131 -21.84 18.14 1.37
N GLY A 132 -22.43 17.92 2.55
CA GLY A 132 -23.88 17.76 2.72
C GLY A 132 -24.44 16.45 2.15
N TYR A 133 -23.59 15.52 1.71
CA TYR A 133 -24.03 14.27 1.07
C TYR A 133 -24.39 13.23 2.12
N VAL A 134 -25.69 12.94 2.26
CA VAL A 134 -26.22 11.86 3.12
C VAL A 134 -26.57 10.66 2.26
N ASN A 135 -25.88 9.52 2.47
CA ASN A 135 -26.18 8.30 1.74
C ASN A 135 -27.43 7.63 2.34
N LYS A 136 -28.52 7.53 1.56
CA LYS A 136 -29.83 7.08 2.02
C LYS A 136 -30.02 5.56 2.07
N ASP A 137 -29.03 4.79 1.61
CA ASP A 137 -29.16 3.33 1.46
C ASP A 137 -28.46 2.58 2.59
N SER A 138 -29.13 2.51 3.74
CA SER A 138 -28.93 1.45 4.73
C SER A 138 -30.12 1.43 5.69
N GLN A 139 -31.24 0.86 5.22
CA GLN A 139 -32.22 0.15 6.05
C GLN A 139 -31.94 -1.34 5.98
#